data_AF-A0A1M3HBP6-F1
#
_entry.id   AF-A0A1M3HBP6-F1
#
_cell.length_a   1.000
_cell.length_b   1.000
_cell.length_c   1.000
_cell.angle_alpha   90.00
_cell.angle_beta   90.00
_cell.angle_gamma   90.00
#
_symmetry.space_group_name_H-M   'P 1'
#
loop_
_entity.id
_entity.type
_entity.pdbx_description
1 polymer ?
#
loop_
_entity_poly.entity_id
_entity_poly.type
_entity_poly.pdbx_seq_one_letter_code
_entity_poly.pdbx_strand_id
1 'polypeptide(L)'
;MLDQYEVPVYIAGRMPQLKMNDKDIYQSMQALTDYTKRMALEHNFKMVEKCLGLVERIYDKGTALVKNAVENIFIFSFSSMRMLCNIVEWRMVQSYMPAGLYALYIQQVLCSKD
;
A
#
# COMPACT_ATOMS: atom_id res chain seq x y z
N MET A 1 -15.55 -3.72 -11.23
CA MET A 1 -14.21 -3.12 -11.17
C MET A 1 -14.31 -2.03 -10.14
N LEU A 2 -13.47 -2.06 -9.11
CA LEU A 2 -13.50 -1.14 -7.98
C LEU A 2 -13.13 0.27 -8.46
N ASP A 3 -14.03 1.23 -8.32
CA ASP A 3 -13.79 2.63 -8.70
C ASP A 3 -13.35 3.52 -7.52
N GLN A 4 -13.09 4.80 -7.82
CA GLN A 4 -12.58 5.77 -6.83
C GLN A 4 -13.52 6.03 -5.65
N TYR A 5 -14.83 5.83 -5.82
CA TYR A 5 -15.84 6.03 -4.78
C TYR A 5 -16.06 4.75 -3.97
N GLU A 6 -15.79 3.59 -4.55
CA GLU A 6 -15.90 2.29 -3.87
C GLU A 6 -14.67 1.96 -3.00
N VAL A 7 -13.46 2.44 -3.36
CA VAL A 7 -12.23 2.15 -2.60
C VAL A 7 -12.28 2.60 -1.13
N PRO A 8 -12.70 3.83 -0.78
CA PRO A 8 -12.74 4.25 0.63
C PRO A 8 -13.64 3.33 1.47
N VAL A 9 -14.83 2.99 0.96
CA VAL A 9 -15.77 2.06 1.58
C VAL A 9 -15.17 0.65 1.70
N TYR A 10 -14.48 0.19 0.65
CA TYR A 10 -13.84 -1.12 0.60
C TYR A 10 -12.70 -1.25 1.63
N ILE A 11 -11.93 -0.17 1.86
CA ILE A 11 -10.89 -0.09 2.89
C ILE A 11 -11.55 -0.06 4.27
N ALA A 12 -12.53 0.82 4.50
CA ALA A 12 -13.22 0.95 5.79
C ALA A 12 -13.86 -0.37 6.25
N GLY A 13 -14.44 -1.16 5.33
CA GLY A 13 -15.01 -2.47 5.64
C GLY A 13 -14.00 -3.54 6.06
N ARG A 14 -12.70 -3.35 5.78
CA ARG A 14 -11.61 -4.29 6.14
C ARG A 14 -10.70 -3.77 7.24
N MET A 15 -10.63 -2.45 7.38
CA MET A 15 -9.82 -1.74 8.34
C MET A 15 -10.66 -0.62 8.98
N PRO A 16 -11.67 -0.98 9.80
CA PRO A 16 -12.57 0.00 10.41
C PRO A 16 -11.86 0.96 11.36
N GLN A 17 -10.64 0.62 11.81
CA GLN A 17 -9.77 1.49 12.60
C GLN A 17 -9.19 2.67 11.79
N LEU A 18 -9.28 2.63 10.46
CA LEU A 18 -8.83 3.72 9.61
C LEU A 18 -9.96 4.72 9.34
N LYS A 19 -9.70 5.98 9.64
CA LYS A 19 -10.59 7.09 9.26
C LYS A 19 -10.35 7.40 7.79
N MET A 20 -11.28 6.99 6.93
CA MET A 20 -11.23 7.27 5.50
C MET A 20 -11.90 8.62 5.18
N ASN A 21 -11.43 9.27 4.11
CA ASN A 21 -12.15 10.35 3.48
C ASN A 21 -12.86 9.79 2.24
N ASP A 22 -14.19 9.72 2.30
CA ASP A 22 -15.02 8.99 1.34
C ASP A 22 -15.07 9.59 -0.07
N LYS A 23 -14.34 10.68 -0.32
CA LYS A 23 -14.41 11.44 -1.58
C LYS A 23 -13.12 11.47 -2.40
N ASP A 24 -12.01 10.98 -1.87
CA ASP A 24 -10.72 11.08 -2.56
C ASP A 24 -9.92 9.77 -2.43
N ILE A 25 -9.71 9.13 -3.59
CA ILE A 25 -8.92 7.91 -3.72
C ILE A 25 -7.47 8.11 -3.30
N TYR A 26 -6.88 9.26 -3.61
CA TYR A 26 -5.49 9.56 -3.29
C TYR A 26 -5.33 9.72 -1.77
N GLN A 27 -6.24 10.44 -1.11
CA GLN A 27 -6.23 10.53 0.35
C GLN A 27 -6.50 9.19 1.03
N SER A 28 -7.38 8.36 0.48
CA SER A 28 -7.66 7.02 1.01
C SER A 28 -6.44 6.10 0.89
N MET A 29 -5.76 6.13 -0.27
CA MET A 29 -4.53 5.38 -0.48
C MET A 29 -3.39 5.90 0.40
N GLN A 30 -3.30 7.22 0.61
CA GLN A 30 -2.35 7.85 1.52
C GLN A 30 -2.57 7.38 2.95
N ALA A 31 -3.82 7.38 3.44
CA ALA A 31 -4.16 6.90 4.77
C ALA A 31 -3.81 5.42 4.98
N LEU A 32 -4.06 4.56 3.99
CA LEU A 32 -3.63 3.15 4.04
C LEU A 32 -2.10 3.01 4.03
N THR A 33 -1.42 3.82 3.24
CA THR A 33 0.06 3.85 3.16
C THR A 33 0.68 4.26 4.49
N ASP A 34 0.20 5.35 5.09
CA ASP A 34 0.68 5.85 6.38
C ASP A 34 0.39 4.89 7.51
N TYR A 35 -0.77 4.24 7.48
CA TYR A 35 -1.06 3.15 8.41
C TYR A 35 -0.08 1.99 8.27
N THR A 36 0.22 1.57 7.04
CA THR A 36 1.17 0.49 6.78
C THR A 36 2.55 0.84 7.32
N LYS A 37 3.02 2.07 7.08
CA LYS A 37 4.27 2.61 7.63
C LYS A 37 4.27 2.58 9.16
N ARG A 38 3.18 3.02 9.79
CA ARG A 38 3.04 3.00 11.25
C ARG A 38 3.06 1.57 11.80
N MET A 39 2.41 0.62 11.15
CA MET A 39 2.45 -0.80 11.56
C MET A 39 3.86 -1.38 11.45
N ALA A 40 4.63 -1.00 10.43
CA ALA A 40 6.04 -1.39 10.32
C ALA A 40 6.88 -0.82 11.48
N LEU A 41 6.68 0.47 11.80
CA LEU A 41 7.35 1.13 12.93
C LEU A 41 6.99 0.52 14.28
N GLU A 42 5.74 0.09 14.47
CA GLU A 42 5.26 -0.58 15.68
C GLU A 42 5.60 -2.09 15.70
N HIS A 43 6.42 -2.58 14.75
CA HIS A 43 6.77 -4.00 14.58
C HIS A 43 5.56 -4.94 14.42
N ASN A 44 4.41 -4.41 14.01
CA ASN A 44 3.17 -5.15 13.79
C ASN A 44 3.13 -5.73 12.36
N PHE A 45 4.05 -6.63 12.08
CA PHE A 45 4.24 -7.19 10.74
C PHE A 45 3.05 -8.01 10.23
N LYS A 46 2.27 -8.61 11.13
CA LYS A 46 1.00 -9.25 10.80
C LYS A 46 0.00 -8.26 10.21
N MET A 47 0.00 -7.00 10.68
CA MET A 47 -0.85 -5.97 10.11
C MET A 47 -0.25 -5.40 8.81
N VAL A 48 1.08 -5.31 8.70
CA VAL A 48 1.74 -4.94 7.44
C VAL A 48 1.34 -5.90 6.32
N GLU A 49 1.44 -7.21 6.54
CA GLU A 49 1.00 -8.24 5.58
C GLU A 49 -0.47 -8.06 5.18
N LYS A 50 -1.36 -7.79 6.14
CA LYS A 50 -2.78 -7.51 5.85
C LYS A 50 -2.97 -6.25 4.99
N CYS A 51 -2.19 -5.20 5.23
CA CYS A 51 -2.24 -3.97 4.43
C CYS A 51 -1.79 -4.25 3.00
N LEU A 52 -0.70 -4.99 2.83
CA LEU A 52 -0.16 -5.35 1.52
C LEU A 52 -1.15 -6.19 0.71
N GLY A 53 -1.77 -7.20 1.32
CA GLY A 53 -2.82 -7.99 0.68
C GLY A 53 -4.09 -7.18 0.39
N LEU A 54 -4.37 -6.11 1.14
CA LEU A 54 -5.46 -5.19 0.83
C LEU A 54 -5.14 -4.34 -0.40
N VAL A 55 -3.92 -3.80 -0.48
CA VAL A 55 -3.45 -3.00 -1.62
C VAL A 55 -3.46 -3.83 -2.90
N GLU A 56 -3.03 -5.09 -2.85
CA GLU A 56 -3.08 -5.99 -4.02
C GLU A 56 -4.52 -6.17 -4.52
N ARG A 57 -5.47 -6.45 -3.62
CA ARG A 57 -6.88 -6.59 -4.03
C ARG A 57 -7.46 -5.30 -4.62
N ILE A 58 -7.05 -4.13 -4.12
CA ILE A 58 -7.46 -2.83 -4.67
C ILE A 58 -6.86 -2.65 -6.06
N TYR A 59 -5.59 -2.99 -6.24
CA TYR A 59 -4.90 -2.91 -7.53
C TYR A 59 -5.54 -3.84 -8.57
N ASP A 60 -5.71 -5.12 -8.24
CA ASP A 60 -6.23 -6.14 -9.16
C ASP A 60 -7.65 -5.85 -9.63
N LYS A 61 -8.49 -5.35 -8.72
CA LYS A 61 -9.90 -5.06 -9.02
C LYS A 61 -10.13 -3.64 -9.49
N GLY A 62 -9.15 -2.76 -9.37
CA GLY A 62 -9.27 -1.32 -9.56
C GLY A 62 -9.42 -0.89 -11.02
N THR A 63 -10.11 0.24 -11.23
CA THR A 63 -10.04 0.98 -12.51
C THR A 63 -8.62 1.49 -12.78
N ALA A 64 -8.36 1.98 -13.99
CA ALA A 64 -7.08 2.60 -14.34
C ALA A 64 -6.69 3.74 -13.38
N LEU A 65 -7.67 4.54 -12.95
CA LEU A 65 -7.46 5.61 -11.97
C LEU A 65 -7.05 5.06 -10.59
N VAL A 66 -7.70 3.98 -10.13
CA VAL A 66 -7.35 3.34 -8.85
C VAL A 66 -5.96 2.72 -8.89
N LYS A 67 -5.61 2.05 -9.99
CA LYS A 67 -4.26 1.50 -10.20
C LYS A 67 -3.19 2.59 -10.17
N ASN A 68 -3.46 3.71 -10.85
CA ASN A 68 -2.59 4.89 -10.84
C ASN A 68 -2.38 5.43 -9.41
N ALA A 69 -3.43 5.51 -8.59
CA ALA A 69 -3.31 5.94 -7.20
C ALA A 69 -2.46 4.97 -6.34
N VAL A 70 -2.61 3.65 -6.54
CA VAL A 70 -1.76 2.64 -5.86
C VAL A 70 -0.29 2.84 -6.24
N GLU A 71 0.01 2.97 -7.52
CA GLU A 71 1.37 3.14 -8.02
C GLU A 71 2.01 4.44 -7.48
N ASN A 72 1.33 5.56 -7.65
CA ASN A 72 1.90 6.87 -7.31
C ASN A 72 2.00 7.16 -5.81
N ILE A 73 1.19 6.49 -4.98
CA ILE A 73 1.22 6.71 -3.53
C ILE A 73 1.88 5.55 -2.81
N PHE A 74 1.33 4.35 -2.95
CA PHE A 74 1.76 3.20 -2.16
C PHE A 74 3.10 2.66 -2.66
N ILE A 75 3.21 2.34 -3.95
CA ILE A 75 4.43 1.78 -4.53
C ILE A 75 5.59 2.77 -4.41
N PHE A 76 5.37 4.03 -4.76
CA PHE A 76 6.37 5.10 -4.59
C PHE A 76 6.85 5.23 -3.14
N SER A 77 5.95 5.11 -2.17
CA SER A 77 6.28 5.20 -0.73
C SER A 77 6.98 3.96 -0.16
N PHE A 78 7.01 2.83 -0.86
CA PHE A 78 7.43 1.55 -0.27
C PHE A 78 8.88 1.58 0.25
N SER A 79 9.80 2.19 -0.50
CA SER A 79 11.21 2.33 -0.08
C SER A 79 11.38 3.07 1.25
N SER A 80 10.47 3.98 1.61
CA SER A 80 10.58 4.75 2.85
C SER A 80 10.38 3.87 4.10
N MET A 81 9.72 2.72 3.97
CA MET A 81 9.54 1.77 5.06
C MET A 81 10.86 1.14 5.54
N ARG A 82 11.88 1.11 4.67
CA ARG A 82 13.24 0.67 5.05
C ARG A 82 13.83 1.49 6.18
N MET A 83 13.48 2.78 6.29
CA MET A 83 13.95 3.65 7.37
C MET A 83 13.19 3.44 8.69
N LEU A 84 12.08 2.70 8.67
CA LEU A 84 11.20 2.48 9.82
C LEU A 84 11.46 1.13 10.51
N CYS A 85 12.36 0.31 9.97
CA CYS A 85 12.65 -1.03 10.47
C CYS A 85 14.12 -1.41 10.26
N ASN A 86 14.62 -2.39 11.00
CA ASN A 86 15.98 -2.89 10.81
C ASN A 86 16.11 -3.74 9.54
N ILE A 87 17.34 -4.14 9.16
CA ILE A 87 17.57 -4.90 7.91
C ILE A 87 16.86 -6.26 7.85
N VAL A 88 16.68 -6.93 8.99
CA VAL A 88 16.00 -8.23 9.05
C VAL A 88 14.50 -8.03 8.87
N GLU A 89 13.94 -7.03 9.55
CA GLU A 89 12.53 -6.65 9.43
C GLU A 89 12.20 -6.12 8.04
N TRP A 90 13.11 -5.36 7.42
CA TRP A 90 12.94 -4.89 6.06
C TRP A 90 12.83 -6.05 5.07
N ARG A 91 13.69 -7.07 5.20
CA ARG A 91 13.59 -8.30 4.39
C ARG A 91 12.25 -9.00 4.62
N MET A 92 11.75 -8.99 5.85
CA MET A 92 10.45 -9.56 6.19
C MET A 92 9.31 -8.78 5.50
N VAL A 93 9.30 -7.45 5.57
CA VAL A 93 8.34 -6.58 4.86
C VAL A 93 8.37 -6.83 3.35
N GLN A 94 9.57 -6.95 2.76
CA GLN A 94 9.72 -7.29 1.34
C GLN A 94 9.15 -8.66 1.01
N SER A 95 9.30 -9.64 1.91
CA SER A 95 8.75 -10.99 1.70
C SER A 95 7.22 -11.06 1.74
N TYR A 96 6.56 -10.09 2.40
CA TYR A 96 5.10 -9.95 2.38
C TYR A 96 4.58 -9.19 1.16
N MET A 97 5.45 -8.53 0.39
CA MET A 97 5.03 -7.77 -0.78
C MET A 97 4.52 -8.71 -1.87
N PRO A 98 3.26 -8.58 -2.31
CA PRO A 98 2.71 -9.43 -3.34
C PRO A 98 3.46 -9.26 -4.67
N ALA A 99 3.66 -10.36 -5.41
CA ALA A 99 4.56 -10.39 -6.56
C ALA A 99 4.23 -9.34 -7.64
N GLY A 100 2.94 -9.11 -7.91
CA GLY A 100 2.50 -8.09 -8.86
C GLY A 100 2.88 -6.67 -8.43
N LEU A 101 2.69 -6.35 -7.14
CA LEU A 101 3.07 -5.05 -6.58
C LEU A 101 4.60 -4.91 -6.51
N TYR A 102 5.32 -5.98 -6.20
CA TYR A 102 6.78 -5.96 -6.19
C TYR A 102 7.35 -5.73 -7.60
N ALA A 103 6.76 -6.32 -8.63
CA ALA A 103 7.16 -6.06 -10.01
C ALA A 103 7.00 -4.56 -10.38
N LEU A 104 5.88 -3.93 -9.98
CA LEU A 104 5.68 -2.49 -10.13
C LEU A 104 6.75 -1.69 -9.39
N TYR A 105 7.07 -2.08 -8.15
CA TYR A 105 8.11 -1.44 -7.37
C TYR A 105 9.49 -1.52 -8.04
N ILE A 106 9.88 -2.69 -8.56
CA ILE A 106 11.12 -2.84 -9.31
C ILE A 106 11.12 -1.90 -10.53
N GLN A 107 10.05 -1.92 -11.31
CA GLN A 107 9.93 -1.10 -12.52
C GLN A 107 9.98 0.40 -12.23
N GLN A 108 9.26 0.85 -11.21
CA GLN A 108 9.05 2.28 -10.92
C GLN A 108 10.13 2.91 -10.04
N VAL A 109 10.79 2.13 -9.18
CA VAL A 109 11.66 2.70 -8.14
C VAL A 109 13.09 2.20 -8.27
N LEU A 110 13.30 0.92 -8.62
CA LEU A 110 14.67 0.39 -8.74
C LEU A 110 15.24 0.51 -10.15
N CYS A 111 14.41 0.45 -11.18
CA CYS A 111 14.81 0.59 -12.58
C CYS A 111 14.66 2.02 -13.12
N SER A 112 14.04 2.92 -12.36
CA SER A 112 14.08 4.36 -12.64
C SER A 112 15.50 4.85 -12.40
N LYS A 113 16.32 4.80 -13.45
CA LYS A 113 17.66 5.39 -13.47
C LYS A 113 17.51 6.91 -13.32
N ASP A 114 18.23 7.48 -12.34
CA ASP A 114 18.68 8.88 -12.39
C ASP A 114 19.58 9.09 -13.62
#